data_AF-A0A925LU77-F1
#
_entry.id   AF-A0A925LU77-F1
#
_cell.length_a   1.000
_cell.length_b   1.000
_cell.length_c   1.000
_cell.angle_alpha   90.00
_cell.angle_beta   90.00
_cell.angle_gamma   90.00
#
_symmetry.space_group_name_H-M   'P 1'
#
loop_
_entity.id
_entity.type
_entity.pdbx_description
1 polymer ?
#
loop_
_entity_poly.entity_id
_entity_poly.type
_entity_poly.pdbx_seq_one_letter_code
_entity_poly.pdbx_strand_id
1 'polypeptide(L)'
;MQFHIPQSGSVGEWLQFLSSLSTPVIVITAFLHLLYFSFLRSWCARDLRVIAGTLDDYTRGLKHRSVLERGVPLTTQIDAFVQDVNDVLSDGSRSEDRSECLRRMQILDEKRRYLESLSFETSTHVARTMIEAYPLSGVLGTVLAIGSALQTDAAGQSASTVNVVMERFGDSIWSTFAGLFAAIILMFINSILEIRFNRLTDSRTHVRDMVARAKRELGLASLRSEGTT
;
A
#
# COMPACT_ATOMS: atom_id res chain seq x y z
N MET A 1 26.84 2.42 -22.58
CA MET A 1 26.98 3.62 -21.74
C MET A 1 28.15 3.40 -20.80
N GLN A 2 29.26 4.12 -21.00
CA GLN A 2 30.38 4.15 -20.05
C GLN A 2 30.10 5.28 -19.07
N PHE A 3 29.90 4.96 -17.79
CA PHE A 3 29.74 5.95 -16.73
C PHE A 3 31.14 6.51 -16.40
N HIS A 4 31.45 7.70 -16.91
CA HIS A 4 32.65 8.43 -16.51
C HIS A 4 32.33 9.28 -15.28
N ILE A 5 32.92 8.91 -14.15
CA ILE A 5 32.84 9.70 -12.91
C ILE A 5 33.64 10.99 -13.17
N PRO A 6 33.05 12.19 -12.93
CA PRO A 6 33.75 13.45 -13.13
C PRO A 6 35.05 13.47 -12.31
N GLN A 7 36.18 13.78 -12.98
CA GLN A 7 37.49 13.89 -12.31
C GLN A 7 37.92 15.35 -12.13
N SER A 8 37.23 16.31 -12.75
CA SER A 8 37.45 17.73 -12.54
C SER A 8 36.40 18.35 -11.60
N GLY A 9 36.76 19.45 -10.93
CA GLY A 9 35.83 20.24 -10.12
C GLY A 9 34.88 21.14 -10.93
N SER A 10 34.76 20.93 -12.25
CA SER A 10 33.95 21.80 -13.11
C SER A 10 32.45 21.48 -12.97
N VAL A 11 31.64 22.52 -12.75
CA VAL A 11 30.19 22.38 -12.54
C VAL A 11 29.49 21.77 -13.77
N GLY A 12 29.98 22.06 -14.98
CA GLY A 12 29.41 21.55 -16.23
C GLY A 12 29.50 20.02 -16.38
N GLU A 13 30.64 19.42 -16.00
CA GLU A 13 30.81 17.95 -16.03
C GLU A 13 29.86 17.25 -15.04
N TRP A 14 29.65 17.84 -13.87
CA TRP A 14 28.69 17.32 -12.88
C TRP A 14 27.25 17.40 -13.37
N LEU A 15 26.85 18.51 -14.00
CA LEU A 15 25.50 18.64 -14.59
C LEU A 15 25.28 17.62 -15.69
N GLN A 16 26.29 17.39 -16.55
CA GLN A 16 26.23 16.41 -17.61
C GLN A 16 26.12 14.97 -17.07
N PHE A 17 26.94 14.62 -16.06
CA PHE A 17 26.87 13.32 -15.42
C PHE A 17 25.48 13.07 -14.80
N LEU A 18 24.98 14.02 -14.00
CA LEU A 18 23.65 13.92 -13.36
C LEU A 18 22.52 13.87 -14.39
N SER A 19 22.61 14.62 -15.48
CA SER A 19 21.64 14.59 -16.58
C SER A 19 21.62 13.22 -17.26
N SER A 20 22.78 12.67 -17.62
CA SER A 20 22.86 11.35 -18.26
C SER A 20 22.37 10.20 -17.35
N LEU A 21 22.49 10.38 -16.03
CA LEU A 21 22.07 9.42 -15.03
C LEU A 21 20.57 9.53 -14.68
N SER A 22 19.92 10.67 -14.97
CA SER A 22 18.52 10.93 -14.60
C SER A 22 17.55 9.89 -15.15
N THR A 23 17.54 9.68 -16.47
CA THR A 23 16.67 8.71 -17.15
C THR A 23 16.83 7.27 -16.62
N PRO A 24 18.04 6.67 -16.56
CA PRO A 24 18.18 5.32 -16.04
C PRO A 24 17.81 5.20 -14.55
N VAL A 25 18.10 6.22 -13.73
CA VAL A 25 17.68 6.22 -12.31
C VAL A 25 16.17 6.25 -12.17
N ILE A 26 15.47 7.06 -12.98
CA ILE A 26 14.00 7.10 -13.01
C ILE A 26 13.45 5.72 -13.34
N VAL A 27 13.97 5.06 -14.38
CA VAL A 27 13.53 3.73 -14.82
C VAL A 27 13.78 2.67 -13.75
N ILE A 28 14.97 2.64 -13.14
CA ILE A 28 15.30 1.69 -12.08
C ILE A 28 14.41 1.90 -10.86
N THR A 29 14.21 3.15 -10.45
CA THR A 29 13.38 3.49 -9.29
C THR A 29 11.92 3.13 -9.54
N ALA A 30 11.41 3.35 -10.76
CA ALA A 30 10.08 2.94 -11.18
C ALA A 30 9.91 1.43 -11.10
N PHE A 31 10.88 0.67 -11.59
CA PHE A 31 10.87 -0.79 -11.48
C PHE A 31 10.88 -1.27 -10.03
N LEU A 32 11.69 -0.67 -9.17
CA LEU A 32 11.70 -0.97 -7.73
C LEU A 32 10.34 -0.63 -7.07
N HIS A 33 9.68 0.45 -7.47
CA HIS A 33 8.33 0.77 -7.01
C HIS A 33 7.29 -0.27 -7.44
N LEU A 34 7.40 -0.82 -8.65
CA LEU A 34 6.53 -1.91 -9.10
C LEU A 34 6.73 -3.19 -8.27
N LEU A 35 7.98 -3.51 -7.94
CA LEU A 35 8.28 -4.62 -7.02
C LEU A 35 7.72 -4.35 -5.62
N TYR A 36 7.83 -3.12 -5.14
CA TYR A 36 7.26 -2.71 -3.86
C TYR A 36 5.73 -2.84 -3.83
N PHE A 37 5.03 -2.43 -4.89
CA PHE A 37 3.59 -2.66 -5.02
C PHE A 37 3.22 -4.14 -5.05
N SER A 38 4.04 -4.97 -5.71
CA SER A 38 3.86 -6.42 -5.71
C SER A 38 4.01 -7.01 -4.31
N PHE A 39 4.98 -6.51 -3.54
CA PHE A 39 5.17 -6.86 -2.13
C PHE A 39 3.96 -6.45 -1.28
N LEU A 40 3.49 -5.19 -1.39
CA LEU A 40 2.30 -4.71 -0.69
C LEU A 40 1.04 -5.52 -1.04
N ARG A 41 0.87 -5.89 -2.31
CA ARG A 41 -0.21 -6.77 -2.74
C ARG A 41 -0.12 -8.14 -2.07
N SER A 42 1.06 -8.74 -2.01
CA SER A 42 1.25 -10.01 -1.31
C SER A 42 1.01 -9.88 0.18
N TRP A 43 1.41 -8.77 0.80
CA TRP A 43 1.16 -8.50 2.21
C TRP A 43 -0.34 -8.40 2.47
N CYS A 44 -1.08 -7.60 1.70
CA CYS A 44 -2.54 -7.47 1.81
C CYS A 44 -3.24 -8.83 1.72
N ALA A 45 -2.85 -9.66 0.73
CA ALA A 45 -3.43 -10.99 0.57
C ALA A 45 -3.10 -11.93 1.74
N ARG A 46 -1.89 -11.82 2.31
CA ARG A 46 -1.51 -12.59 3.51
C ARG A 46 -2.33 -12.16 4.72
N ASP A 47 -2.46 -10.86 4.95
CA ASP A 47 -3.20 -10.32 6.09
C ASP A 47 -4.69 -10.69 6.02
N LEU A 48 -5.32 -10.59 4.84
CA LEU A 48 -6.69 -11.05 4.65
C LEU A 48 -6.86 -12.54 4.97
N ARG A 49 -5.90 -13.39 4.56
CA ARG A 49 -5.95 -14.84 4.88
C ARG A 49 -5.80 -15.09 6.37
N VAL A 50 -4.92 -14.36 7.05
CA VAL A 50 -4.75 -14.47 8.50
C VAL A 50 -6.03 -14.08 9.22
N ILE A 51 -6.66 -12.95 8.84
CA ILE A 51 -7.92 -12.51 9.44
C ILE A 51 -9.03 -13.55 9.19
N ALA A 52 -9.22 -13.97 7.94
CA ALA A 52 -10.26 -14.93 7.60
C ALA A 52 -10.05 -16.29 8.28
N GLY A 53 -8.82 -16.82 8.31
CA GLY A 53 -8.51 -18.08 8.99
C GLY A 53 -8.69 -17.99 10.50
N THR A 54 -8.30 -16.86 11.09
CA THR A 54 -8.54 -16.57 12.50
C THR A 54 -10.05 -16.61 12.78
N LEU A 55 -10.87 -15.86 12.04
CA LEU A 55 -12.33 -15.84 12.19
C LEU A 55 -13.00 -17.20 11.91
N ASP A 56 -12.50 -17.98 10.94
CA ASP A 56 -13.00 -19.33 10.64
C ASP A 56 -12.79 -20.29 11.83
N ASP A 57 -11.59 -20.28 12.42
CA ASP A 57 -11.30 -21.09 13.61
C ASP A 57 -12.19 -20.70 14.80
N TYR A 58 -12.55 -19.42 14.92
CA TYR A 58 -13.44 -18.93 15.98
C TYR A 58 -14.92 -19.28 15.76
N THR A 59 -15.40 -19.30 14.52
CA THR A 59 -16.83 -19.56 14.22
C THR A 59 -17.18 -21.05 14.14
N ARG A 60 -16.19 -21.94 14.05
CA ARG A 60 -16.37 -23.41 14.01
C ARG A 60 -17.20 -24.03 15.14
N GLY A 61 -17.45 -23.32 16.24
CA GLY A 61 -18.27 -23.82 17.35
C GLY A 61 -19.63 -23.15 17.52
N LEU A 62 -20.02 -22.23 16.63
CA LEU A 62 -21.38 -21.68 16.63
C LEU A 62 -22.31 -22.65 15.89
N LYS A 63 -23.47 -22.96 16.49
CA LYS A 63 -24.48 -23.88 15.90
C LYS A 63 -25.02 -23.40 14.54
N HIS A 64 -25.12 -22.09 14.35
CA HIS A 64 -25.67 -21.47 13.15
C HIS A 64 -24.59 -20.66 12.44
N ARG A 65 -23.77 -21.32 11.64
CA ARG A 65 -22.70 -20.71 10.85
C ARG A 65 -23.13 -20.57 9.40
N SER A 66 -22.79 -19.44 8.78
CA SER A 66 -22.84 -19.29 7.32
C SER A 66 -21.83 -20.24 6.64
N VAL A 67 -22.35 -21.23 5.90
CA VAL A 67 -21.53 -22.17 5.12
C VAL A 67 -21.19 -21.51 3.79
N LEU A 68 -20.01 -20.88 3.70
CA LEU A 68 -19.55 -20.29 2.45
C LEU A 68 -18.94 -21.35 1.51
N GLU A 69 -19.27 -21.25 0.22
CA GLU A 69 -18.73 -22.10 -0.82
C GLU A 69 -17.21 -21.90 -1.01
N ARG A 70 -16.50 -22.96 -1.42
CA ARG A 70 -15.06 -22.88 -1.71
C ARG A 70 -14.82 -21.91 -2.87
N GLY A 71 -14.12 -20.82 -2.58
CA GLY A 71 -13.71 -19.84 -3.60
C GLY A 71 -14.34 -18.45 -3.45
N VAL A 72 -15.25 -18.26 -2.48
CA VAL A 72 -15.79 -16.94 -2.15
C VAL A 72 -14.66 -15.99 -1.72
N PRO A 73 -14.66 -14.71 -2.16
CA PRO A 73 -13.67 -13.73 -1.73
C PRO A 73 -13.49 -13.67 -0.21
N LEU A 74 -12.25 -13.56 0.27
CA LEU A 74 -11.93 -13.54 1.70
C LEU A 74 -12.68 -12.43 2.46
N THR A 75 -12.90 -11.28 1.82
CA THR A 75 -13.66 -10.16 2.40
C THR A 75 -15.11 -10.54 2.66
N THR A 76 -15.76 -11.24 1.72
CA THR A 76 -17.14 -11.72 1.88
C THR A 76 -17.24 -12.79 2.97
N GLN A 77 -16.21 -13.63 3.14
CA GLN A 77 -16.15 -14.55 4.27
C GLN A 77 -16.11 -13.77 5.60
N ILE A 78 -15.25 -12.75 5.70
CA ILE A 78 -15.17 -11.87 6.88
C ILE A 78 -16.52 -11.21 7.18
N ASP A 79 -17.20 -10.66 6.16
CA ASP A 79 -18.49 -9.99 6.33
C ASP A 79 -19.58 -10.96 6.80
N ALA A 80 -19.64 -12.17 6.22
CA ALA A 80 -20.57 -13.20 6.66
C ALA A 80 -20.32 -13.62 8.12
N PHE A 81 -19.06 -13.71 8.55
CA PHE A 81 -18.74 -13.99 9.96
C PHE A 81 -19.17 -12.88 10.90
N VAL A 82 -18.98 -11.62 10.50
CA VAL A 82 -19.46 -10.47 11.31
C VAL A 82 -20.98 -10.51 11.44
N GLN A 83 -21.68 -10.88 10.38
CA GLN A 83 -23.13 -11.06 10.40
C GLN A 83 -23.56 -12.22 11.33
N ASP A 84 -22.92 -13.38 11.25
CA ASP A 84 -23.21 -14.53 12.13
C ASP A 84 -23.09 -14.13 13.62
N VAL A 85 -22.07 -13.35 13.99
CA VAL A 85 -21.92 -12.86 15.37
C VAL A 85 -23.00 -11.85 15.74
N ASN A 86 -23.35 -10.93 14.83
CA ASN A 86 -24.41 -9.95 15.06
C ASN A 86 -25.78 -10.62 15.27
N ASP A 87 -26.05 -11.72 14.56
CA ASP A 87 -27.27 -12.51 14.74
C ASP A 87 -27.33 -13.14 16.14
N VAL A 88 -26.20 -13.66 16.65
CA VAL A 88 -26.10 -14.18 18.03
C VAL A 88 -26.26 -13.07 19.08
N LEU A 89 -25.76 -11.85 18.81
CA LEU A 89 -25.89 -10.72 19.73
C LEU A 89 -27.33 -10.21 19.81
N SER A 90 -28.02 -10.14 18.67
CA SER A 90 -29.38 -9.63 18.55
C SER A 90 -30.45 -10.58 19.10
N ASP A 91 -30.24 -11.90 19.02
CA ASP A 91 -31.15 -12.89 19.60
C ASP A 91 -30.83 -13.18 21.07
N GLY A 92 -31.54 -12.47 21.97
CA GLY A 92 -31.39 -12.62 23.41
C GLY A 92 -31.81 -13.98 23.98
N SER A 93 -32.51 -14.82 23.22
CA SER A 93 -33.01 -16.12 23.68
C SER A 93 -31.96 -17.22 23.69
N ARG A 94 -30.83 -17.03 22.98
CA ARG A 94 -29.77 -18.03 22.80
C ARG A 94 -28.65 -17.93 23.85
N SER A 95 -28.98 -18.17 25.12
CA SER A 95 -28.03 -18.03 26.25
C SER A 95 -26.77 -18.91 26.12
N GLU A 96 -26.90 -20.12 25.57
CA GLU A 96 -25.79 -21.04 25.34
C GLU A 96 -24.81 -20.49 24.28
N ASP A 97 -25.32 -20.07 23.12
CA ASP A 97 -24.50 -19.49 22.04
C ASP A 97 -23.83 -18.17 22.47
N ARG A 98 -24.51 -17.37 23.31
CA ARG A 98 -23.99 -16.10 23.84
C ARG A 98 -22.85 -16.27 24.83
N SER A 99 -22.91 -17.26 25.71
CA SER A 99 -21.83 -17.54 26.66
C SER A 99 -20.58 -18.08 25.97
N GLU A 100 -20.75 -18.97 24.98
CA GLU A 100 -19.65 -19.46 24.16
C GLU A 100 -19.07 -18.35 23.27
N CYS A 101 -19.91 -17.47 22.71
CA CYS A 101 -19.48 -16.28 21.99
C CYS A 101 -18.63 -15.34 22.87
N LEU A 102 -19.07 -15.06 24.11
CA LEU A 102 -18.34 -14.20 25.05
C LEU A 102 -16.94 -14.76 25.35
N ARG A 103 -16.86 -16.05 25.69
CA ARG A 103 -15.59 -16.74 25.97
C ARG A 103 -14.64 -16.63 24.79
N ARG A 104 -15.13 -16.84 23.56
CA ARG A 104 -14.31 -16.74 22.35
C ARG A 104 -13.90 -15.31 22.05
N MET A 105 -14.76 -14.34 22.33
CA MET A 105 -14.47 -12.91 22.16
C MET A 105 -13.31 -12.45 23.05
N GLN A 106 -13.23 -12.97 24.28
CA GLN A 106 -12.11 -12.73 25.19
C GLN A 106 -10.79 -13.30 24.65
N ILE A 107 -10.81 -14.52 24.09
CA ILE A 107 -9.64 -15.16 23.47
C ILE A 107 -9.20 -14.40 22.19
N LEU A 108 -10.16 -13.89 21.43
CA LEU A 108 -9.91 -13.11 20.20
C LEU A 108 -9.28 -11.75 20.51
N ASP A 109 -9.70 -11.10 21.59
CA ASP A 109 -9.14 -9.84 22.10
C ASP A 109 -7.67 -10.01 22.50
N GLU A 110 -7.31 -11.16 23.08
CA GLU A 110 -5.92 -11.47 23.45
C GLU A 110 -4.99 -11.62 22.23
N LYS A 111 -5.53 -12.04 21.08
CA LYS A 111 -4.78 -12.15 19.83
C LYS A 111 -4.69 -10.84 19.03
N ARG A 112 -5.14 -9.69 19.55
CA ARG A 112 -5.33 -8.37 18.89
C ARG A 112 -4.26 -7.88 17.90
N ARG A 113 -3.04 -8.44 17.92
CA ARG A 113 -1.91 -8.08 17.06
C ARG A 113 -2.22 -8.14 15.55
N TYR A 114 -3.29 -8.82 15.12
CA TYR A 114 -3.72 -8.86 13.71
C TYR A 114 -4.59 -7.66 13.27
N LEU A 115 -5.14 -6.88 14.21
CA LEU A 115 -6.03 -5.73 13.94
C LEU A 115 -5.30 -4.40 13.80
N GLU A 116 -4.06 -4.31 14.29
CA GLU A 116 -3.31 -3.06 14.32
C GLU A 116 -2.19 -3.13 13.27
N SER A 117 -2.37 -2.40 12.17
CA SER A 117 -1.38 -2.35 11.10
C SER A 117 -1.22 -0.93 10.58
N LEU A 118 -0.88 -0.02 11.51
CA LEU A 118 -0.41 1.32 11.17
C LEU A 118 0.76 1.26 10.17
N SER A 119 1.57 0.19 10.22
CA SER A 119 2.67 -0.03 9.28
C SER A 119 2.21 -0.25 7.84
N PHE A 120 1.13 -1.00 7.60
CA PHE A 120 0.59 -1.21 6.26
C PHE A 120 -0.01 0.08 5.71
N GLU A 121 -0.84 0.76 6.49
CA GLU A 121 -1.45 2.04 6.10
C GLU A 121 -0.37 3.08 5.76
N THR A 122 0.61 3.26 6.65
CA THR A 122 1.76 4.15 6.41
C THR A 122 2.50 3.77 5.13
N SER A 123 2.78 2.49 4.93
CA SER A 123 3.49 2.00 3.74
C SER A 123 2.71 2.30 2.44
N THR A 124 1.39 2.12 2.44
CA THR A 124 0.55 2.43 1.27
C THR A 124 0.48 3.93 0.97
N HIS A 125 0.39 4.77 2.01
CA HIS A 125 0.40 6.23 1.86
C HIS A 125 1.75 6.74 1.33
N VAL A 126 2.86 6.25 1.89
CA VAL A 126 4.21 6.60 1.42
C VAL A 126 4.40 6.20 -0.05
N ALA A 127 3.97 4.99 -0.43
CA ALA A 127 4.06 4.52 -1.82
C ALA A 127 3.31 5.42 -2.79
N ARG A 128 2.11 5.88 -2.40
CA ARG A 128 1.28 6.78 -3.21
C ARG A 128 1.95 8.13 -3.41
N THR A 129 2.41 8.76 -2.33
CA THR A 129 3.05 10.08 -2.39
C THR A 129 4.33 10.04 -3.23
N MET A 130 5.11 8.95 -3.16
CA MET A 130 6.32 8.80 -3.97
C MET A 130 6.07 8.81 -5.49
N ILE A 131 4.85 8.51 -5.96
CA ILE A 131 4.51 8.58 -7.38
C ILE A 131 4.63 10.02 -7.90
N GLU A 132 4.31 11.01 -7.06
CA GLU A 132 4.36 12.43 -7.42
C GLU A 132 5.80 12.94 -7.63
N ALA A 133 6.81 12.20 -7.14
CA ALA A 133 8.20 12.54 -7.34
C ALA A 133 8.70 12.25 -8.77
N TYR A 134 8.05 11.37 -9.53
CA TYR A 134 8.50 10.97 -10.87
C TYR A 134 8.40 12.09 -11.92
N PRO A 135 7.25 12.80 -12.06
CA PRO A 135 7.18 13.95 -12.95
C PRO A 135 8.19 15.04 -12.56
N LEU A 136 8.34 15.30 -11.26
CA LEU A 136 9.30 16.28 -10.75
C LEU A 136 10.74 15.90 -11.08
N SER A 137 11.09 14.62 -10.96
CA SER A 137 12.40 14.09 -11.33
C SER A 137 12.66 14.20 -12.84
N GLY A 138 11.63 13.97 -13.67
CA GLY A 138 11.71 14.16 -15.12
C GLY A 138 12.02 15.61 -15.51
N VAL A 139 11.30 16.57 -14.91
CA VAL A 139 11.55 18.01 -15.08
C VAL A 139 12.94 18.39 -14.58
N LEU A 140 13.38 17.85 -13.45
CA LEU A 140 14.74 18.09 -12.94
C LEU A 140 15.81 17.62 -13.94
N GLY A 141 15.67 16.44 -14.54
CA GLY A 141 16.61 15.95 -15.55
C GLY A 141 16.67 16.85 -16.79
N THR A 142 15.53 17.42 -17.19
CA THR A 142 15.47 18.44 -18.25
C THR A 142 16.23 19.72 -17.89
N VAL A 143 16.01 20.24 -16.68
CA VAL A 143 16.70 21.44 -16.20
C VAL A 143 18.22 21.22 -16.16
N LEU A 144 18.67 20.04 -15.71
CA LEU A 144 20.09 19.67 -15.69
C LEU A 144 20.68 19.54 -17.10
N ALA A 145 19.95 18.92 -18.03
CA ALA A 145 20.38 18.75 -19.42
C ALA A 145 20.55 20.11 -20.13
N ILE A 146 19.54 20.98 -20.05
CA ILE A 146 19.58 22.33 -20.63
C ILE A 146 20.67 23.17 -19.95
N GLY A 147 20.76 23.10 -18.62
CA GLY A 147 21.79 23.80 -17.86
C GLY A 147 23.21 23.41 -18.29
N SER A 148 23.45 22.11 -18.53
CA SER A 148 24.74 21.63 -19.04
C SER A 148 25.04 22.14 -20.44
N ALA A 149 24.05 22.14 -21.34
CA ALA A 149 24.20 22.61 -22.71
C ALA A 149 24.55 24.10 -22.79
N LEU A 150 23.85 24.94 -22.01
CA LEU A 150 24.10 26.38 -21.94
C LEU A 150 25.49 26.70 -21.37
N GLN A 151 25.99 25.89 -20.45
CA GLN A 151 27.32 26.09 -19.87
C GLN A 151 28.44 25.74 -20.87
N THR A 152 28.24 24.74 -21.72
CA THR A 152 29.17 24.42 -22.82
C THR A 152 29.25 25.55 -23.85
N ASP A 153 28.12 26.18 -24.19
CA ASP A 153 28.08 27.35 -25.07
C ASP A 153 28.82 28.55 -24.46
N ALA A 154 28.61 28.83 -23.17
CA ALA A 154 29.27 29.93 -22.46
C ALA A 154 30.80 29.78 -22.34
N ALA A 155 31.32 28.55 -22.40
CA ALA A 155 32.74 28.25 -22.31
C ALA A 155 33.51 28.42 -23.65
N GLY A 156 32.87 28.88 -24.73
CA GLY A 156 33.53 29.28 -25.97
C GLY A 156 33.99 28.15 -26.90
N GLN A 157 33.44 26.94 -26.78
CA GLN A 157 33.77 25.79 -27.64
C GLN A 157 32.86 25.74 -28.89
N SER A 158 32.89 26.79 -29.72
CA SER A 158 31.83 27.11 -30.70
C SER A 158 31.81 26.34 -32.04
N ALA A 159 32.58 25.26 -32.22
CA ALA A 159 32.69 24.59 -33.53
C ALA A 159 31.94 23.25 -33.65
N SER A 160 31.50 22.63 -32.54
CA SER A 160 30.71 21.38 -32.50
C SER A 160 29.37 21.53 -31.77
N THR A 161 28.98 22.77 -31.46
CA THR A 161 27.93 23.12 -30.49
C THR A 161 26.53 22.67 -30.89
N VAL A 162 26.15 22.72 -32.17
CA VAL A 162 24.77 22.34 -32.58
C VAL A 162 24.49 20.85 -32.34
N ASN A 163 25.41 19.96 -32.70
CA ASN A 163 25.21 18.51 -32.49
C ASN A 163 25.19 18.17 -31.01
N VAL A 164 26.09 18.77 -30.21
CA VAL A 164 26.14 18.55 -28.75
C VAL A 164 24.86 19.07 -28.09
N VAL A 165 24.41 20.28 -28.44
CA VAL A 165 23.17 20.86 -27.92
C VAL A 165 21.96 19.99 -28.31
N MET A 166 21.89 19.49 -29.54
CA MET A 166 20.80 18.63 -30.00
C MET A 166 20.77 17.28 -29.27
N GLU A 167 21.92 16.68 -29.00
CA GLU A 167 22.03 15.47 -28.16
C GLU A 167 21.48 15.72 -26.74
N ARG A 168 21.81 16.87 -26.14
CA ARG A 168 21.35 17.23 -24.78
C ARG A 168 19.85 17.54 -24.72
N PHE A 169 19.31 18.16 -25.77
CA PHE A 169 17.85 18.29 -25.90
C PHE A 169 17.17 16.93 -26.01
N GLY A 170 17.78 15.98 -26.71
CA GLY A 170 17.32 14.59 -26.75
C GLY A 170 17.27 13.95 -25.35
N ASP A 171 18.35 14.05 -24.58
CA ASP A 171 18.43 13.51 -23.21
C ASP A 171 17.35 14.10 -22.29
N SER A 172 17.12 15.41 -22.39
CA SER A 172 16.06 16.12 -21.66
C SER A 172 14.66 15.57 -21.95
N ILE A 173 14.35 15.37 -23.24
CA ILE A 173 13.05 14.84 -23.67
C ILE A 173 12.84 13.44 -23.10
N TRP A 174 13.87 12.58 -23.18
CA TRP A 174 13.81 11.22 -22.65
C TRP A 174 13.61 11.18 -21.13
N SER A 175 14.28 12.06 -20.38
CA SER A 175 14.07 12.16 -18.92
C SER A 175 12.63 12.54 -18.57
N THR A 176 12.08 13.54 -19.26
CA THR A 176 10.70 13.99 -19.02
C THR A 176 9.69 12.91 -19.37
N PHE A 177 9.88 12.28 -20.54
CA PHE A 177 9.04 11.19 -20.99
C PHE A 177 9.07 10.03 -19.98
N ALA A 178 10.26 9.61 -19.53
CA ALA A 178 10.40 8.53 -18.55
C ALA A 178 9.70 8.87 -17.23
N GLY A 179 9.85 10.09 -16.71
CA GLY A 179 9.21 10.55 -15.48
C GLY A 179 7.68 10.53 -15.56
N LEU A 180 7.12 11.09 -16.63
CA LEU A 180 5.67 11.11 -16.85
C LEU A 180 5.11 9.70 -17.09
N PHE A 181 5.78 8.91 -17.92
CA PHE A 181 5.34 7.55 -18.25
C PHE A 181 5.35 6.64 -17.01
N ALA A 182 6.42 6.72 -16.20
CA ALA A 182 6.48 6.01 -14.93
C ALA A 182 5.35 6.43 -13.98
N ALA A 183 5.10 7.73 -13.84
CA ALA A 183 4.03 8.25 -13.00
C ALA A 183 2.65 7.73 -13.43
N ILE A 184 2.35 7.77 -14.74
CA ILE A 184 1.08 7.29 -15.29
C ILE A 184 0.87 5.79 -14.98
N ILE A 185 1.89 4.97 -15.24
CA ILE A 185 1.82 3.52 -14.96
C ILE A 185 1.62 3.27 -13.47
N LEU A 186 2.40 3.93 -12.63
CA LEU A 186 2.34 3.74 -11.17
C LEU A 186 1.01 4.24 -10.60
N MET A 187 0.46 5.37 -11.08
CA MET A 187 -0.86 5.86 -10.70
C MET A 187 -1.96 4.86 -11.08
N PHE A 188 -1.90 4.30 -12.30
CA PHE A 188 -2.86 3.30 -12.76
C PHE A 188 -2.84 2.05 -11.87
N ILE A 189 -1.66 1.53 -11.56
CA ILE A 189 -1.50 0.37 -10.69
C ILE A 189 -1.97 0.69 -9.26
N ASN A 190 -1.60 1.87 -8.74
CA ASN A 190 -2.02 2.32 -7.41
C ASN A 190 -3.54 2.38 -7.31
N SER A 191 -4.24 2.92 -8.32
CA SER A 191 -5.71 2.99 -8.34
C SER A 191 -6.37 1.61 -8.21
N ILE A 192 -5.83 0.59 -8.89
CA ILE A 192 -6.34 -0.80 -8.79
C ILE A 192 -6.07 -1.39 -7.40
N LEU A 193 -4.88 -1.12 -6.83
CA LEU A 193 -4.50 -1.65 -5.52
C LEU A 193 -5.21 -0.95 -4.36
N GLU A 194 -5.45 0.35 -4.46
CA GLU A 194 -6.12 1.17 -3.46
C GLU A 194 -7.51 0.60 -3.10
N ILE A 195 -8.27 0.14 -4.11
CA ILE A 195 -9.56 -0.52 -3.87
C ILE A 195 -9.40 -1.73 -2.94
N ARG A 196 -8.36 -2.54 -3.15
CA ARG A 196 -8.11 -3.74 -2.33
C ARG A 196 -7.60 -3.40 -0.94
N PHE A 197 -6.73 -2.40 -0.84
CA PHE A 197 -6.14 -1.97 0.43
C PHE A 197 -7.21 -1.34 1.33
N ASN A 198 -8.07 -0.48 0.77
CA ASN A 198 -9.19 0.10 1.50
C ASN A 198 -10.14 -0.99 2.02
N ARG A 199 -10.44 -2.02 1.21
CA ARG A 199 -11.26 -3.16 1.66
C ARG A 199 -10.65 -3.92 2.83
N LEU A 200 -9.32 -4.10 2.87
CA LEU A 200 -8.66 -4.72 4.03
C LEU A 200 -8.80 -3.84 5.28
N THR A 201 -8.59 -2.53 5.16
CA THR A 201 -8.74 -1.58 6.27
C THR A 201 -10.19 -1.53 6.79
N ASP A 202 -11.17 -1.55 5.89
CA ASP A 202 -12.59 -1.63 6.24
C ASP A 202 -12.90 -2.92 7.00
N SER A 203 -12.46 -4.08 6.47
CA SER A 203 -12.66 -5.37 7.15
C SER A 203 -12.01 -5.41 8.54
N ARG A 204 -10.82 -4.83 8.72
CA ARG A 204 -10.16 -4.73 10.03
C ARG A 204 -10.96 -3.89 11.01
N THR A 205 -11.42 -2.71 10.56
CA THR A 205 -12.22 -1.80 11.38
C THR A 205 -13.54 -2.45 11.78
N HIS A 206 -14.22 -3.09 10.83
CA HIS A 206 -15.48 -3.76 11.05
C HIS A 206 -15.37 -4.89 12.07
N VAL A 207 -14.34 -5.75 11.96
CA VAL A 207 -14.08 -6.81 12.93
C VAL A 207 -13.78 -6.24 14.31
N ARG A 208 -12.93 -5.20 14.40
CA ARG A 208 -12.59 -4.55 15.68
C ARG A 208 -13.84 -4.00 16.39
N ASP A 209 -14.70 -3.32 15.64
CA ASP A 209 -15.92 -2.73 16.18
C ASP A 209 -16.93 -3.82 16.62
N MET A 210 -17.05 -4.90 15.84
CA MET A 210 -17.86 -6.06 16.21
C MET A 210 -17.37 -6.68 17.53
N VAL A 211 -16.06 -6.93 17.66
CA VAL A 211 -15.47 -7.50 18.88
C VAL A 211 -15.73 -6.61 20.09
N ALA A 212 -15.56 -5.30 19.94
CA ALA A 212 -15.80 -4.33 21.01
C ALA A 212 -17.29 -4.31 21.43
N ARG A 213 -18.22 -4.34 20.46
CA ARG A 213 -19.66 -4.39 20.71
C ARG A 213 -20.06 -5.70 21.41
N ALA A 214 -19.60 -6.83 20.90
CA ALA A 214 -19.89 -8.14 21.46
C ALA A 214 -19.43 -8.25 22.92
N LYS A 215 -18.19 -7.82 23.21
CA LYS A 215 -17.66 -7.80 24.58
C LYS A 215 -18.49 -6.93 25.52
N ARG A 216 -18.92 -5.76 25.05
CA ARG A 216 -19.76 -4.84 25.84
C ARG A 216 -21.13 -5.45 26.15
N GLU A 217 -21.83 -5.94 25.13
CA GLU A 217 -23.20 -6.44 25.29
C GLU A 217 -23.25 -7.76 26.06
N LEU A 218 -22.36 -8.69 25.75
CA LEU A 218 -22.31 -9.98 26.43
C LEU A 218 -21.74 -9.85 27.85
N GLY A 219 -20.79 -8.94 28.08
CA GLY A 219 -20.28 -8.64 29.42
C GLY A 219 -21.37 -8.04 30.33
N LEU A 220 -22.17 -7.10 29.82
CA LEU A 220 -23.31 -6.54 30.55
C LEU A 220 -24.40 -7.59 30.83
N ALA A 221 -24.66 -8.48 29.87
CA ALA A 221 -25.62 -9.57 30.05
C ALA A 221 -25.15 -10.58 31.12
N SER A 222 -23.86 -10.92 31.13
CA SER A 222 -23.25 -11.79 32.15
C SER A 222 -23.39 -11.19 33.55
N LEU A 223 -23.05 -9.91 33.72
CA LEU A 223 -23.16 -9.22 35.01
C LEU A 223 -24.62 -9.14 35.52
N ARG A 224 -25.59 -8.94 34.63
CA ARG A 224 -27.02 -8.94 35.00
C ARG A 224 -27.48 -10.32 35.48
N SER A 225 -26.94 -11.40 34.90
CA SER A 225 -27.25 -12.77 35.31
C SER A 225 -26.68 -13.12 36.69
N GLU A 226 -25.50 -12.60 37.05
CA GLU A 226 -24.89 -12.83 38.37
C GLU A 226 -25.52 -11.99 39.49
N GLY A 227 -26.08 -10.80 39.17
CA GLY A 227 -26.77 -9.96 40.14
C GLY A 227 -28.21 -10.39 40.48
N THR A 228 -28.71 -11.47 39.89
CA THR A 228 -30.07 -12.01 40.12
C THR A 228 -30.08 -13.36 40.87
N THR A 229 -28.92 -13.84 41.32
CA THR A 229 -28.76 -14.96 42.27
C THR A 229 -28.37 -14.45 43.65
#